data_AF-A0A954HEX7-F1
#
_entry.id   AF-A0A954HEX7-F1
#
_cell.length_a   1.000
_cell.length_b   1.000
_cell.length_c   1.000
_cell.angle_alpha   90.00
_cell.angle_beta   90.00
_cell.angle_gamma   90.00
#
_symmetry.space_group_name_H-M   'P 1'
#
loop_
_entity.id
_entity.type
_entity.pdbx_description
1 polymer ?
#
loop_
_entity_poly.entity_id
_entity_poly.type
_entity_poly.pdbx_seq_one_letter_code
_entity_poly.pdbx_strand_id
1 'polypeptide(L)'
;LVGFVGGTVYQEANELGRVERDAQFAKVFEQFFPDFGDNFTKSIYMNWVKEPWAGASYSFPAPGQVTTVGPLMDQPQLGGHLHIAGEHTCYKFVGYMEGALQSGTRVARKLAQRDGAVS
;
A
#
# COMPACT_ATOMS: atom_id res chain seq x y z
N LEU A 1 -4.13 3.70 20.73
CA LEU A 1 -5.10 4.01 19.66
C LEU A 1 -4.36 4.15 18.34
N VAL A 2 -5.00 3.85 17.22
CA VAL A 2 -4.43 4.01 15.88
C VAL A 2 -5.33 4.97 15.10
N GLY A 3 -4.72 5.92 14.42
CA GLY A 3 -5.40 6.89 13.57
C GLY A 3 -4.80 6.87 12.17
N PHE A 4 -5.64 7.09 11.17
CA PHE A 4 -5.23 7.08 9.76
C PHE A 4 -5.55 8.45 9.15
N VAL A 5 -4.67 8.90 8.25
CA VAL A 5 -4.94 10.03 7.36
C VAL A 5 -4.86 9.52 5.93
N GLY A 6 -5.84 9.86 5.12
CA GLY A 6 -5.89 9.50 3.70
C GLY A 6 -6.65 10.55 2.91
N GLY A 7 -6.74 10.37 1.59
CA GLY A 7 -7.39 11.33 0.71
C GLY A 7 -6.64 12.66 0.62
N THR A 8 -7.36 13.73 0.30
CA THR A 8 -6.75 15.07 0.09
C THR A 8 -6.15 15.65 1.35
N VAL A 9 -6.75 15.37 2.52
CA VAL A 9 -6.27 15.85 3.83
C VAL A 9 -4.91 15.28 4.23
N TYR A 10 -4.43 14.22 3.55
CA TYR A 10 -3.07 13.74 3.74
C TYR A 10 -2.02 14.79 3.38
N GLN A 11 -2.28 15.64 2.38
CA GLN A 11 -1.31 16.64 1.94
C GLN A 11 -1.02 17.64 3.06
N GLU A 12 -2.05 18.09 3.78
CA GLU A 12 -1.89 18.96 4.94
C GLU A 12 -1.16 18.23 6.07
N ALA A 13 -1.56 16.99 6.38
CA ALA A 13 -0.92 16.20 7.43
C ALA A 13 0.55 15.86 7.15
N ASN A 14 0.95 15.78 5.88
CA ASN A 14 2.31 15.48 5.45
C ASN A 14 3.30 16.62 5.74
N GLU A 15 2.79 17.84 5.87
CA GLU A 15 3.58 19.04 6.19
C GLU A 15 3.68 19.31 7.70
N LEU A 16 2.83 18.67 8.51
CA LEU A 16 2.82 18.87 9.96
C LEU A 16 4.05 18.28 10.64
N GLY A 17 4.60 19.04 11.58
CA GLY A 17 5.58 18.54 12.53
C GLY A 17 4.97 17.53 13.50
N ARG A 18 5.81 16.78 14.20
CA ARG A 18 5.37 15.77 15.18
C ARG A 18 4.44 16.36 16.24
N VAL A 19 4.78 17.52 16.81
CA VAL A 19 4.03 18.14 17.91
C VAL A 19 2.62 18.53 17.46
N GLU A 20 2.51 19.21 16.32
CA GLU A 20 1.22 19.66 15.76
C GLU A 20 0.33 18.47 15.38
N ARG A 21 0.92 17.47 14.72
CA ARG A 21 0.21 16.23 14.36
C ARG A 21 -0.29 15.50 15.59
N ASP A 22 0.55 15.31 16.60
CA ASP A 22 0.17 14.60 17.82
C ASP A 22 -0.96 15.34 18.56
N ALA A 23 -0.92 16.67 18.62
CA ALA A 23 -1.99 17.50 19.19
C ALA A 23 -3.31 17.39 18.39
N GLN A 24 -3.26 17.36 17.06
CA GLN A 24 -4.46 17.17 16.24
C GLN A 24 -5.10 15.79 16.46
N PHE A 25 -4.31 14.73 16.50
CA PHE A 25 -4.82 13.39 16.80
C PHE A 25 -5.37 13.28 18.21
N ALA A 26 -4.70 13.88 19.20
CA ALA A 26 -5.20 13.92 20.58
C ALA A 26 -6.58 14.59 20.64
N LYS A 27 -6.77 15.73 19.96
CA LYS A 27 -8.07 16.40 19.87
C LYS A 27 -9.17 15.54 19.24
N VAL A 28 -8.84 14.68 18.28
CA VAL A 28 -9.81 13.74 17.69
C VAL A 28 -10.14 12.61 18.67
N PHE A 29 -9.13 12.02 19.31
CA PHE A 29 -9.34 10.92 20.25
C PHE A 29 -10.06 11.34 21.53
N GLU A 30 -9.82 12.56 22.02
CA GLU A 30 -10.47 13.13 23.21
C GLU A 30 -12.01 13.14 23.11
N GLN A 31 -12.55 13.23 21.89
CA GLN A 31 -14.01 13.20 21.65
C GLN A 31 -14.65 11.85 22.03
N PHE A 32 -13.85 10.79 22.06
CA PHE A 32 -14.30 9.42 22.34
C PHE A 32 -13.70 8.87 23.64
N PHE A 33 -12.53 9.37 24.04
CA PHE A 33 -11.75 8.90 25.17
C PHE A 33 -11.38 10.10 26.04
N PRO A 34 -12.16 10.41 27.09
CA PRO A 34 -11.84 11.47 28.03
C PRO A 34 -10.46 11.25 28.66
N ASP A 35 -9.76 12.35 28.90
CA ASP A 35 -8.41 12.44 29.45
C ASP A 35 -7.34 11.77 28.56
N PHE A 36 -7.61 11.55 27.26
CA PHE A 36 -6.65 10.94 26.35
C PHE A 36 -5.37 11.76 26.24
N GLY A 37 -5.51 13.09 26.10
CA GLY A 37 -4.39 14.02 26.03
C GLY A 37 -3.48 13.94 27.26
N ASP A 38 -4.07 13.91 28.46
CA ASP A 38 -3.34 13.86 29.73
C ASP A 38 -2.59 12.53 29.93
N ASN A 39 -3.08 11.46 29.32
CA ASN A 39 -2.49 10.12 29.39
C ASN A 39 -1.64 9.77 28.14
N PHE A 40 -1.46 10.70 27.22
CA PHE A 40 -0.69 10.46 26.00
C PHE A 40 0.82 10.43 26.29
N THR A 41 1.44 9.27 26.06
CA THR A 41 2.87 9.06 26.36
C THR A 41 3.76 9.06 25.13
N LYS A 42 3.31 8.47 24.02
CA LYS A 42 4.12 8.27 22.82
C LYS A 42 3.28 8.09 21.57
N SER A 43 3.80 8.60 20.45
CA SER A 43 3.35 8.34 19.09
C SER A 43 4.45 7.65 18.29
N ILE A 44 4.02 6.86 17.30
CA ILE A 44 4.82 6.48 16.15
C ILE A 44 4.03 6.93 14.92
N TYR A 45 4.71 7.57 13.98
CA TYR A 45 4.10 8.04 12.74
C TYR A 45 4.75 7.33 11.56
N MET A 46 3.92 6.75 10.70
CA MET A 46 4.36 6.14 9.46
C MET A 46 3.91 7.01 8.30
N ASN A 47 4.88 7.62 7.63
CA ASN A 47 4.66 8.38 6.40
C ASN A 47 5.03 7.50 5.21
N TRP A 48 4.05 6.77 4.67
CA TRP A 48 4.26 5.84 3.56
C TRP A 48 4.71 6.53 2.26
N VAL A 49 4.32 7.78 2.02
CA VAL A 49 4.71 8.51 0.79
C VAL A 49 6.17 8.96 0.84
N LYS A 50 6.68 9.31 2.03
CA LYS A 50 8.09 9.65 2.25
C LYS A 50 8.97 8.42 2.55
N GLU A 51 8.39 7.22 2.60
CA GLU A 51 9.15 5.98 2.81
C GLU A 51 9.85 5.61 1.49
N PRO A 52 11.20 5.55 1.46
CA PRO A 52 11.96 5.46 0.21
C PRO A 52 11.76 4.16 -0.59
N TRP A 53 11.28 3.08 0.04
CA TRP A 53 11.10 1.79 -0.62
C TRP A 53 9.66 1.52 -1.05
N ALA A 54 8.68 2.23 -0.46
CA ALA A 54 7.27 2.10 -0.76
C ALA A 54 6.75 3.21 -1.68
N GLY A 55 7.07 4.48 -1.38
CA GLY A 55 6.62 5.67 -2.13
C GLY A 55 5.12 5.98 -2.06
N ALA A 56 4.30 5.08 -1.50
CA ALA A 56 2.87 5.22 -1.23
C ALA A 56 2.41 4.11 -0.27
N SER A 57 1.14 4.13 0.14
CA SER A 57 0.58 3.07 1.00
C SER A 57 0.30 1.76 0.24
N TYR A 58 -0.41 1.87 -0.88
CA TYR A 58 -0.82 0.75 -1.73
C TYR A 58 -1.35 1.30 -3.07
N SER A 59 -1.39 0.44 -4.09
CA SER A 59 -1.92 0.79 -5.40
C SER A 59 -3.45 0.76 -5.47
N PHE A 60 -4.00 1.54 -6.38
CA PHE A 60 -5.37 1.40 -6.84
C PHE A 60 -5.47 1.84 -8.30
N PRO A 61 -6.09 1.07 -9.20
CA PRO A 61 -6.18 1.44 -10.60
C PRO A 61 -7.07 2.67 -10.79
N ALA A 62 -6.61 3.61 -11.61
CA ALA A 62 -7.46 4.67 -12.13
C ALA A 62 -8.54 4.10 -13.07
N PRO A 63 -9.64 4.84 -13.32
CA PRO A 63 -10.66 4.44 -14.28
C PRO A 63 -10.05 3.99 -15.62
N GLY A 64 -10.44 2.80 -16.07
CA GLY A 64 -9.95 2.20 -17.33
C GLY A 64 -8.59 1.47 -17.24
N GLN A 65 -7.85 1.56 -16.13
CA GLN A 65 -6.55 0.90 -16.02
C GLN A 65 -6.63 -0.61 -15.79
N VAL A 66 -7.73 -1.11 -15.23
CA VAL A 66 -7.93 -2.56 -15.05
C VAL A 66 -7.89 -3.29 -16.39
N THR A 67 -8.50 -2.72 -17.44
CA THR A 67 -8.60 -3.36 -18.77
C THR A 67 -7.45 -2.99 -19.70
N THR A 68 -6.72 -1.90 -19.44
CA THR A 68 -5.60 -1.45 -20.28
C THR A 68 -4.24 -1.82 -19.70
N VAL A 69 -3.98 -1.48 -18.43
CA VAL A 69 -2.70 -1.75 -17.74
C VAL A 69 -2.68 -3.15 -17.15
N GLY A 70 -3.83 -3.64 -16.67
CA GLY A 70 -3.87 -4.92 -15.98
C GLY A 70 -3.39 -6.13 -16.78
N PRO A 71 -3.82 -6.29 -18.05
CA PRO A 71 -3.28 -7.33 -18.92
C PRO A 71 -1.77 -7.22 -19.12
N LEU A 72 -1.22 -6.00 -19.19
CA LEU A 72 0.22 -5.78 -19.36
C LEU A 72 1.02 -6.24 -18.13
N MET A 73 0.49 -6.01 -16.93
CA MET A 73 1.14 -6.43 -15.68
C MET A 73 1.13 -7.96 -15.48
N ASP A 74 0.15 -8.66 -16.04
CA ASP A 74 0.11 -10.13 -15.98
C ASP A 74 0.99 -10.81 -17.04
N GLN A 75 1.16 -10.17 -18.20
CA GLN A 75 1.91 -10.74 -19.32
C GLN A 75 3.44 -10.74 -19.06
N PRO A 76 4.15 -11.81 -19.44
CA PRO A 76 5.61 -11.80 -19.48
C PRO A 76 6.13 -10.73 -20.44
N GLN A 77 7.08 -9.92 -19.97
CA GLN A 77 7.70 -8.83 -20.71
C GLN A 77 9.10 -9.25 -21.21
N LEU A 78 9.69 -8.46 -22.11
CA LEU A 78 11.04 -8.69 -22.66
C LEU A 78 11.26 -10.13 -23.16
N GLY A 79 10.38 -10.62 -24.03
CA GLY A 79 10.49 -11.97 -24.59
C GLY A 79 10.30 -13.12 -23.59
N GLY A 80 9.67 -12.85 -22.44
CA GLY A 80 9.46 -13.85 -21.39
C GLY A 80 10.53 -13.88 -20.30
N HIS A 81 11.47 -12.94 -20.34
CA HIS A 81 12.55 -12.82 -19.35
C HIS A 81 12.18 -11.95 -18.15
N LEU A 82 11.17 -11.08 -18.27
CA LEU A 82 10.73 -10.20 -17.19
C LEU A 82 9.29 -10.54 -16.79
N HIS A 83 9.08 -10.82 -15.51
CA HIS A 83 7.76 -11.05 -14.92
C HIS A 83 7.57 -10.13 -13.73
N ILE A 84 6.36 -9.58 -13.58
CA ILE A 84 6.04 -8.62 -12.51
C ILE A 84 5.09 -9.27 -11.51
N ALA A 85 5.44 -9.14 -10.23
CA ALA A 85 4.64 -9.55 -9.09
C ALA A 85 4.52 -8.38 -8.10
N GLY A 86 3.58 -8.50 -7.17
CA GLY A 86 3.22 -7.46 -6.21
C GLY A 86 1.71 -7.26 -6.16
N GLU A 87 1.23 -6.62 -5.09
CA GLU A 87 -0.21 -6.40 -4.88
C GLU A 87 -0.88 -5.70 -6.08
N HIS A 88 -0.17 -4.78 -6.72
CA HIS A 88 -0.64 -3.99 -7.85
C HIS A 88 -0.84 -4.81 -9.14
N THR A 89 -0.43 -6.08 -9.15
CA THR A 89 -0.61 -7.01 -10.27
C THR A 89 -1.77 -7.99 -10.06
N CYS A 90 -2.47 -7.92 -8.94
CA CYS A 90 -3.59 -8.81 -8.60
C CYS A 90 -4.89 -8.01 -8.40
N TYR A 91 -5.61 -7.69 -9.47
CA TYR A 91 -6.83 -6.87 -9.39
C TYR A 91 -7.96 -7.47 -8.55
N LYS A 92 -7.97 -8.79 -8.34
CA LYS A 92 -8.92 -9.44 -7.43
C LYS A 92 -8.71 -9.01 -5.97
N PHE A 93 -7.47 -8.68 -5.60
CA PHE A 93 -7.04 -8.33 -4.24
C PHE A 93 -6.05 -7.15 -4.24
N VAL A 94 -6.32 -6.14 -5.07
CA VAL A 94 -5.44 -4.96 -5.19
C VAL A 94 -5.39 -4.19 -3.88
N GLY A 95 -4.19 -3.79 -3.48
CA GLY A 95 -3.90 -3.13 -2.21
C GLY A 95 -3.82 -4.05 -0.99
N TYR A 96 -3.96 -5.38 -1.17
CA TYR A 96 -3.92 -6.35 -0.07
C TYR A 96 -2.66 -7.23 -0.13
N MET A 97 -2.25 -7.71 1.06
CA MET A 97 -1.21 -8.74 1.19
C MET A 97 -1.55 -10.02 0.42
N GLU A 98 -2.84 -10.39 0.35
CA GLU A 98 -3.30 -11.54 -0.43
C GLU A 98 -3.00 -11.38 -1.93
N GLY A 99 -3.10 -10.16 -2.46
CA GLY A 99 -2.73 -9.87 -3.84
C GLY A 99 -1.22 -10.04 -4.08
N ALA A 100 -0.39 -9.62 -3.12
CA ALA A 100 1.05 -9.85 -3.16
C ALA A 100 1.38 -11.36 -3.14
N LEU A 101 0.75 -12.12 -2.24
CA LEU A 101 0.95 -13.57 -2.13
C LEU A 101 0.53 -14.31 -3.41
N GLN A 102 -0.66 -14.02 -3.92
CA GLN A 102 -1.20 -14.67 -5.11
C GLN A 102 -0.38 -14.33 -6.36
N SER A 103 0.04 -13.06 -6.51
CA SER A 103 0.89 -12.66 -7.63
C SER A 103 2.26 -13.32 -7.60
N GLY A 104 2.89 -13.45 -6.42
CA GLY A 104 4.16 -14.15 -6.28
C GLY A 104 4.04 -15.63 -6.67
N THR A 105 3.00 -16.30 -6.18
CA THR A 105 2.72 -17.71 -6.54
C THR A 105 2.46 -17.88 -8.03
N ARG A 106 1.70 -16.96 -8.64
CA ARG A 106 1.42 -16.92 -10.08
C ARG A 106 2.69 -16.79 -10.90
N VAL A 107 3.56 -15.83 -10.58
CA VAL A 107 4.83 -15.62 -11.30
C VAL A 107 5.76 -16.82 -11.12
N ALA A 108 5.88 -17.36 -9.91
CA ALA A 108 6.69 -18.55 -9.65
C ALA A 108 6.26 -19.74 -10.54
N ARG A 109 4.94 -19.97 -10.68
CA ARG A 109 4.42 -21.01 -11.58
C ARG A 109 4.76 -20.72 -13.04
N LYS A 110 4.60 -19.48 -13.51
CA LYS A 110 4.95 -19.07 -14.89
C LYS A 110 6.43 -19.34 -15.20
N LEU A 111 7.32 -19.03 -14.26
CA LEU A 111 8.76 -19.29 -14.39
C LEU A 111 9.06 -20.79 -14.40
N ALA A 112 8.46 -21.55 -13.48
CA ALA A 112 8.64 -23.00 -13.44
C ALA A 112 8.18 -23.69 -14.73
N GLN A 113 7.09 -23.22 -15.35
CA GLN A 113 6.62 -23.71 -16.65
C GLN A 113 7.57 -23.33 -17.79
N ARG A 114 8.02 -22.06 -17.85
CA ARG A 114 8.98 -21.57 -18.85
C ARG A 114 10.27 -22.40 -18.82
N ASP A 115 10.74 -22.73 -17.63
CA ASP A 115 12.01 -23.41 -17.40
C ASP A 115 11.86 -24.95 -17.39
N GLY A 116 10.66 -25.47 -17.67
CA GLY A 116 10.39 -26.91 -17.78
C GLY A 116 10.41 -27.68 -16.45
N ALA A 117 10.34 -26.98 -15.31
CA ALA A 117 10.30 -27.60 -13.98
C ALA A 117 8.92 -28.16 -13.61
N VAL A 118 7.86 -27.66 -14.25
CA VAL A 118 6.48 -28.18 -14.13
C VAL A 118 5.78 -28.13 -15.49
N SER A 119 4.82 -29.04 -15.72
CA SER A 119 3.97 -29.08 -16.92
C SER A 119 2.86 -28.03 -16.91
#